data_AF-A0A1G9UP66-F1
#
_entry.id   AF-A0A1G9UP66-F1
#
_cell.length_a   1.000
_cell.length_b   1.000
_cell.length_c   1.000
_cell.angle_alpha   90.00
_cell.angle_beta   90.00
_cell.angle_gamma   90.00
#
_symmetry.space_group_name_H-M   'P 1'
#
loop_
_entity.id
_entity.type
_entity.pdbx_description
1 polymer ?
#
loop_
_entity_poly.entity_id
_entity_poly.type
_entity_poly.pdbx_seq_one_letter_code
_entity_poly.pdbx_strand_id
1 'polypeptide(L)'
;MNEVAIQYRIERVKDGVSLQSTHRLPFEPKGTLLKMREDLKTALWNMPYEQEQILYGTYSFVENGRRDVDVDNILIYNVQQGKNGSTVFQHLCRNGLILEKFKYPHSLEKDKQVPYQYFQQYTMVDERKQQTYWNFNKLIISWEDIRIRTLYNDLVLYWKDIKDNHNRIYIAAKDDVKDEKYGMEIILYTNTEYNLAGKLKYMIDGITAAFHSHTGKDLSEISQRIAVKLSIPARDIADILIDSQYAVLGKRRLVWLFRKGIQWNPADDRFAFIKILIKPSADSYTRLSGKIFTVSQ
;
A
#
# COMPACT_ATOMS: atom_id res chain seq x y z
N MET A 1 20.16 6.01 -30.00
CA MET A 1 19.65 4.91 -29.14
C MET A 1 18.25 4.59 -29.63
N ASN A 2 18.04 3.42 -30.22
CA ASN A 2 16.69 3.00 -30.62
C ASN A 2 15.85 2.85 -29.35
N GLU A 3 14.72 3.56 -29.27
CA GLU A 3 13.72 3.30 -28.24
C GLU A 3 13.31 1.83 -28.35
N VAL A 4 13.56 1.05 -27.30
CA VAL A 4 13.10 -0.34 -27.23
C VAL A 4 11.57 -0.30 -27.21
N ALA A 5 10.95 -0.87 -28.24
CA ALA A 5 9.50 -0.90 -28.35
C ALA A 5 8.87 -1.53 -27.08
N ILE A 6 7.87 -0.85 -26.52
CA ILE A 6 7.14 -1.35 -25.36
C ILE A 6 6.30 -2.54 -25.81
N GLN A 7 6.55 -3.69 -25.20
CA GLN A 7 5.82 -4.93 -25.46
C GLN A 7 5.23 -5.43 -24.16
N TYR A 8 3.96 -5.86 -24.21
CA TYR A 8 3.28 -6.46 -23.08
C TYR A 8 2.35 -7.58 -23.54
N ARG A 9 2.03 -8.47 -22.60
CA ARG A 9 1.10 -9.58 -22.79
C ARG A 9 0.19 -9.66 -21.57
N ILE A 10 -1.11 -9.78 -21.81
CA ILE A 10 -2.09 -10.07 -20.77
C ILE A 10 -2.64 -11.47 -21.00
N GLU A 11 -2.65 -12.28 -19.96
CA GLU A 11 -3.20 -13.63 -19.98
C GLU A 11 -4.28 -13.73 -18.90
N ARG A 12 -5.43 -14.31 -19.28
CA ARG A 12 -6.49 -14.66 -18.34
C ARG A 12 -6.34 -16.13 -18.00
N VAL A 13 -6.20 -16.43 -16.72
CA VAL A 13 -6.26 -17.78 -16.18
C VAL A 13 -7.60 -17.98 -15.46
N LYS A 14 -7.96 -19.22 -15.16
CA LYS A 14 -9.29 -19.58 -14.62
C LYS A 14 -9.77 -18.63 -13.51
N ASP A 15 -8.89 -18.30 -12.57
CA ASP A 15 -9.21 -17.50 -11.38
C ASP A 15 -8.36 -16.22 -11.28
N GLY A 16 -7.84 -15.71 -12.42
CA GLY A 16 -6.88 -14.62 -12.37
C GLY A 16 -6.50 -13.96 -13.69
N VAL A 17 -5.69 -12.91 -13.56
CA VAL A 17 -5.14 -12.13 -14.66
C VAL A 17 -3.65 -11.96 -14.43
N SER A 18 -2.84 -12.17 -15.46
CA SER A 18 -1.41 -11.84 -15.44
C SER A 18 -1.06 -10.83 -16.53
N LEU A 19 -0.10 -9.97 -16.25
CA LEU A 19 0.51 -9.02 -17.16
C LEU A 19 2.02 -9.21 -17.14
N GLN A 20 2.62 -9.44 -18.32
CA GLN A 20 4.05 -9.46 -18.55
C GLN A 20 4.40 -8.25 -19.41
N SER A 21 5.46 -7.50 -19.06
CA SER A 21 5.83 -6.29 -19.81
C SER A 21 7.33 -6.02 -19.80
N THR A 22 7.83 -5.44 -20.89
CA THR A 22 9.21 -4.95 -20.97
C THR A 22 9.40 -3.67 -20.15
N HIS A 23 8.31 -2.98 -19.79
CA HIS A 23 8.32 -1.71 -19.06
C HIS A 23 7.34 -1.70 -17.89
N ARG A 24 7.74 -1.05 -16.79
CA ARG A 24 6.87 -0.81 -15.63
C ARG A 24 5.73 0.14 -16.00
N LEU A 25 4.53 -0.14 -15.52
CA LEU A 25 3.41 0.79 -15.61
C LEU A 25 3.62 2.00 -14.67
N PRO A 26 3.78 3.23 -15.19
CA PRO A 26 3.92 4.43 -14.36
C PRO A 26 2.56 4.95 -13.89
N PHE A 27 2.57 5.93 -12.98
CA PHE A 27 1.37 6.61 -12.49
C PHE A 27 0.59 7.32 -13.61
N GLU A 28 1.29 8.05 -14.48
CA GLU A 28 0.71 8.76 -15.64
C GLU A 28 1.22 8.15 -16.96
N PRO A 29 0.67 6.98 -17.37
CA PRO A 29 1.10 6.32 -18.59
C PRO A 29 0.64 7.07 -19.83
N LYS A 30 1.43 6.98 -20.90
CA LYS A 30 1.15 7.53 -22.23
C LYS A 30 1.39 6.46 -23.30
N GLY A 31 0.82 6.66 -24.49
CA GLY A 31 1.02 5.76 -25.64
C GLY A 31 0.71 4.31 -25.31
N THR A 32 1.62 3.39 -25.64
CA THR A 32 1.48 1.95 -25.41
C THR A 32 1.25 1.58 -23.93
N LEU A 33 1.83 2.32 -22.98
CA LEU A 33 1.61 2.06 -21.55
C LEU A 33 0.19 2.40 -21.11
N LEU A 34 -0.43 3.40 -21.73
CA LEU A 34 -1.82 3.75 -21.45
C LEU A 34 -2.73 2.62 -21.96
N LYS A 35 -2.48 2.13 -23.17
CA LYS A 35 -3.19 0.97 -23.73
C LYS A 35 -3.04 -0.27 -22.84
N MET A 36 -1.81 -0.57 -22.40
CA MET A 36 -1.52 -1.66 -21.46
C MET A 36 -2.34 -1.55 -20.18
N ARG A 37 -2.48 -0.35 -19.60
CA ARG A 37 -3.31 -0.12 -18.42
C ARG A 37 -4.78 -0.40 -18.70
N GLU A 38 -5.34 0.13 -19.79
CA GLU A 38 -6.76 -0.06 -20.10
C GLU A 38 -7.10 -1.53 -20.43
N ASP A 39 -6.19 -2.24 -21.10
CA ASP A 39 -6.34 -3.68 -21.36
C ASP A 39 -6.30 -4.47 -20.04
N LEU A 40 -5.37 -4.13 -19.12
CA LEU A 40 -5.29 -4.75 -17.80
C LEU A 40 -6.56 -4.49 -16.99
N LYS A 41 -7.05 -3.24 -16.98
CA LYS A 41 -8.30 -2.88 -16.31
C LYS A 41 -9.49 -3.68 -16.86
N THR A 42 -9.57 -3.82 -18.18
CA THR A 42 -10.62 -4.61 -18.83
C THR A 42 -10.55 -6.08 -18.44
N ALA A 43 -9.35 -6.65 -18.32
CA ALA A 43 -9.18 -8.03 -17.85
C ALA A 43 -9.59 -8.18 -16.38
N LEU A 44 -9.16 -7.27 -15.51
CA LEU A 44 -9.50 -7.27 -14.08
C LEU A 44 -11.00 -7.08 -13.83
N TRP A 45 -11.67 -6.21 -14.60
CA TRP A 45 -13.10 -5.97 -14.47
C TRP A 45 -13.94 -7.23 -14.71
N ASN A 46 -13.43 -8.15 -15.53
CA ASN A 46 -14.12 -9.40 -15.88
C ASN A 46 -13.59 -10.61 -15.10
N MET A 47 -12.79 -10.39 -14.05
CA MET A 47 -12.24 -11.48 -13.26
C MET A 47 -13.34 -12.11 -12.40
N PRO A 48 -13.49 -13.45 -12.41
CA PRO A 48 -14.46 -14.12 -11.54
C PRO A 48 -14.09 -13.92 -10.07
N TYR A 49 -15.10 -13.85 -9.21
CA TYR A 49 -14.90 -13.76 -7.75
C TYR A 49 -16.00 -14.52 -7.00
N GLU A 50 -15.63 -15.13 -5.87
CA GLU A 50 -16.55 -15.74 -4.92
C GLU A 50 -16.64 -14.92 -3.63
N GLN A 51 -17.72 -15.10 -2.86
CA GLN A 51 -18.05 -14.24 -1.72
C GLN A 51 -17.07 -14.28 -0.55
N GLU A 52 -16.25 -15.33 -0.41
CA GLU A 52 -15.30 -15.47 0.70
C GLU A 52 -13.84 -15.24 0.27
N GLN A 53 -13.60 -15.02 -1.02
CA GLN A 53 -12.25 -14.84 -1.54
C GLN A 53 -11.76 -13.41 -1.33
N ILE A 54 -10.44 -13.27 -1.29
CA ILE A 54 -9.74 -11.99 -1.28
C ILE A 54 -8.89 -11.85 -2.56
N LEU A 55 -8.57 -10.61 -2.92
CA LEU A 55 -7.63 -10.34 -4.01
C LEU A 55 -6.20 -10.63 -3.57
N TYR A 56 -5.50 -11.51 -4.28
CA TYR A 56 -4.05 -11.67 -4.15
C TYR A 56 -3.35 -11.07 -5.38
N GLY A 57 -2.56 -10.02 -5.14
CA GLY A 57 -1.78 -9.33 -6.16
C GLY A 57 -0.28 -9.51 -5.95
N THR A 58 0.46 -9.87 -7.00
CA THR A 58 1.92 -9.96 -6.94
C THR A 58 2.57 -9.14 -8.03
N TYR A 59 3.70 -8.51 -7.68
CA TYR A 59 4.57 -7.81 -8.60
C TYR A 59 5.97 -8.40 -8.53
N SER A 60 6.48 -8.92 -9.63
CA SER A 60 7.85 -9.43 -9.71
C SER A 60 8.64 -8.82 -10.86
N PHE A 61 9.96 -8.79 -10.70
CA PHE A 61 10.86 -8.14 -11.66
C PHE A 61 12.24 -8.82 -11.70
N VAL A 62 12.91 -8.76 -12.86
CA VAL A 62 14.13 -9.53 -13.15
C VAL A 62 15.39 -8.89 -12.57
N GLU A 63 15.82 -7.71 -13.03
CA GLU A 63 16.88 -6.90 -12.38
C GLU A 63 16.92 -5.47 -12.97
N ASN A 64 17.52 -4.49 -12.26
CA ASN A 64 17.66 -3.06 -12.63
C ASN A 64 16.41 -2.15 -12.58
N GLY A 65 15.28 -2.62 -12.04
CA GLY A 65 14.16 -1.74 -11.66
C GLY A 65 14.50 -0.89 -10.42
N ARG A 66 14.05 0.37 -10.37
CA ARG A 66 14.14 1.19 -9.13
C ARG A 66 13.55 0.39 -7.96
N ARG A 67 14.35 0.21 -6.91
CA ARG A 67 14.02 -0.62 -5.73
C ARG A 67 12.94 -0.01 -4.84
N ASP A 68 12.63 1.27 -5.07
CA ASP A 68 11.91 2.14 -4.14
C ASP A 68 10.55 2.51 -4.74
N VAL A 69 9.73 1.50 -5.02
CA VAL A 69 8.35 1.71 -5.45
C VAL A 69 7.41 0.96 -4.52
N ASP A 70 6.40 1.66 -4.06
CA ASP A 70 5.40 1.15 -3.12
C ASP A 70 4.57 0.05 -3.80
N VAL A 71 4.28 -1.00 -3.02
CA VAL A 71 3.60 -2.19 -3.52
C VAL A 71 2.14 -1.92 -3.89
N ASP A 72 1.46 -1.06 -3.13
CA ASP A 72 0.11 -0.56 -3.44
C ASP A 72 0.12 0.32 -4.70
N ASN A 73 1.18 1.11 -4.92
CA ASN A 73 1.28 1.97 -6.07
C ASN A 73 1.29 1.17 -7.38
N ILE A 74 2.11 0.11 -7.44
CA ILE A 74 2.28 -0.70 -8.65
C ILE A 74 1.14 -1.68 -8.91
N LEU A 75 0.50 -2.21 -7.85
CA LEU A 75 -0.56 -3.21 -7.98
C LEU A 75 -1.97 -2.61 -7.99
N ILE A 76 -2.21 -1.50 -7.30
CA ILE A 76 -3.56 -0.96 -7.14
C ILE A 76 -3.66 0.45 -7.71
N TYR A 77 -2.89 1.41 -7.16
CA TYR A 77 -3.10 2.83 -7.43
C TYR A 77 -2.87 3.21 -8.89
N ASN A 78 -1.77 2.76 -9.51
CA ASN A 78 -1.46 3.08 -10.91
C ASN A 78 -2.43 2.40 -11.90
N VAL A 79 -3.04 1.29 -11.50
CA VAL A 79 -3.96 0.49 -12.33
C VAL A 79 -5.38 1.04 -12.23
N GLN A 80 -5.84 1.43 -11.04
CA GLN A 80 -7.25 1.80 -10.81
C GLN A 80 -7.65 3.15 -11.40
N GLN A 81 -6.70 4.02 -11.76
CA GLN A 81 -7.00 5.36 -12.28
C GLN A 81 -7.82 5.26 -13.59
N GLY A 82 -9.06 5.74 -13.53
CA GLY A 82 -10.00 5.79 -14.64
C GLY A 82 -10.94 6.99 -14.49
N LYS A 83 -11.44 7.52 -15.61
CA LYS A 83 -12.48 8.55 -15.58
C LYS A 83 -13.72 7.98 -14.85
N ASN A 84 -14.30 8.74 -13.93
CA ASN A 84 -15.58 8.48 -13.23
C ASN A 84 -15.53 7.75 -11.85
N GLY A 85 -14.38 7.68 -11.17
CA GLY A 85 -14.34 7.36 -9.73
C GLY A 85 -14.67 5.90 -9.32
N SER A 86 -15.09 5.05 -10.26
CA SER A 86 -15.18 3.60 -10.07
C SER A 86 -13.79 2.98 -10.13
N THR A 87 -13.40 2.22 -9.11
CA THR A 87 -12.12 1.50 -9.10
C THR A 87 -12.34 0.12 -9.70
N VAL A 88 -11.44 -0.33 -10.58
CA VAL A 88 -11.51 -1.67 -11.19
C VAL A 88 -11.50 -2.80 -10.14
N PHE A 89 -10.95 -2.50 -8.96
CA PHE A 89 -10.82 -3.42 -7.85
C PHE A 89 -11.97 -3.36 -6.84
N GLN A 90 -13.00 -2.53 -7.04
CA GLN A 90 -14.05 -2.35 -6.03
C GLN A 90 -14.69 -3.68 -5.61
N HIS A 91 -15.01 -4.55 -6.58
CA HIS A 91 -15.60 -5.86 -6.30
C HIS A 91 -14.56 -6.89 -5.85
N LEU A 92 -13.33 -6.80 -6.34
CA LEU A 92 -12.24 -7.73 -6.03
C LEU A 92 -11.69 -7.57 -4.60
N CYS A 93 -11.74 -6.35 -4.05
CA CYS A 93 -11.21 -6.05 -2.72
C CYS A 93 -12.30 -6.02 -1.62
N ARG A 94 -13.50 -6.58 -1.86
CA ARG A 94 -14.65 -6.50 -0.94
C ARG A 94 -14.34 -7.11 0.43
N ASN A 95 -13.60 -8.22 0.47
CA ASN A 95 -13.26 -8.93 1.70
C ASN A 95 -11.83 -8.65 2.19
N GLY A 96 -11.03 -7.96 1.39
CA GLY A 96 -9.63 -7.75 1.67
C GLY A 96 -8.73 -8.04 0.47
N LEU A 97 -7.43 -7.97 0.73
CA LEU A 97 -6.37 -8.17 -0.25
C LEU A 97 -5.06 -8.60 0.41
N ILE A 98 -4.21 -9.26 -0.37
CA ILE A 98 -2.78 -9.47 -0.11
C ILE A 98 -2.02 -8.92 -1.31
N LEU A 99 -0.97 -8.14 -1.06
CA LEU A 99 -0.10 -7.56 -2.08
C LEU A 99 1.35 -7.89 -1.76
N GLU A 100 2.07 -8.40 -2.74
CA GLU A 100 3.48 -8.73 -2.61
C GLU A 100 4.30 -8.14 -3.75
N LYS A 101 5.49 -7.64 -3.43
CA LYS A 101 6.53 -7.36 -4.43
C LYS A 101 7.79 -8.14 -4.11
N PHE A 102 8.43 -8.71 -5.12
CA PHE A 102 9.68 -9.45 -4.95
C PHE A 102 10.50 -9.50 -6.23
N LYS A 103 11.80 -9.81 -6.08
CA LYS A 103 12.66 -10.05 -7.23
C LYS A 103 12.37 -11.45 -7.77
N TYR A 104 12.11 -11.56 -9.07
CA TYR A 104 11.89 -12.84 -9.73
C TYR A 104 13.23 -13.55 -9.93
N PRO A 105 13.36 -14.84 -9.59
CA PRO A 105 14.59 -15.58 -9.87
C PRO A 105 14.77 -15.76 -11.39
N HIS A 106 15.89 -15.29 -11.93
CA HIS A 106 16.29 -15.33 -13.35
C HIS A 106 16.19 -16.71 -14.02
N SER A 107 16.10 -17.80 -13.25
CA SER A 107 16.22 -19.17 -13.75
C SER A 107 15.03 -19.71 -14.55
N LEU A 108 13.91 -18.99 -14.63
CA LEU A 108 12.65 -19.49 -15.21
C LEU A 108 12.35 -19.00 -16.63
N GLU A 109 13.17 -18.13 -17.23
CA GLU A 109 12.88 -17.52 -18.56
C GLU A 109 13.96 -17.78 -19.63
N LYS A 110 14.55 -18.99 -19.68
CA LYS A 110 15.53 -19.32 -20.73
C LYS A 110 14.93 -19.48 -22.14
N ASP A 111 13.60 -19.47 -22.29
CA ASP A 111 12.91 -19.89 -23.52
C ASP A 111 11.93 -18.87 -24.15
N LYS A 112 11.97 -17.59 -23.77
CA LYS A 112 11.03 -16.59 -24.33
C LYS A 112 11.70 -15.65 -25.34
N GLN A 113 11.07 -15.50 -26.51
CA GLN A 113 11.48 -14.56 -27.58
C GLN A 113 11.46 -13.08 -27.14
N VAL A 114 10.68 -12.73 -26.10
CA VAL A 114 10.56 -11.37 -25.57
C VAL A 114 11.12 -11.33 -24.15
N PRO A 115 12.09 -10.44 -23.85
CA PRO A 115 12.72 -10.35 -22.54
C PRO A 115 11.86 -9.50 -21.58
N TYR A 116 10.70 -10.02 -21.16
CA TYR A 116 9.86 -9.34 -20.19
C TYR A 116 10.63 -9.08 -18.89
N GLN A 117 10.47 -7.87 -18.33
CA GLN A 117 11.22 -7.43 -17.16
C GLN A 117 10.34 -7.31 -15.92
N TYR A 118 9.03 -7.19 -16.11
CA TYR A 118 8.05 -6.90 -15.08
C TYR A 118 6.83 -7.80 -15.24
N PHE A 119 6.37 -8.33 -14.11
CA PHE A 119 5.27 -9.27 -14.03
C PHE A 119 4.29 -8.78 -12.97
N GLN A 120 3.02 -8.72 -13.33
CA GLN A 120 1.92 -8.50 -12.39
C GLN A 120 0.99 -9.70 -12.47
N GLN A 121 0.52 -10.19 -11.34
CA GLN A 121 -0.50 -11.23 -11.28
C GLN A 121 -1.55 -10.85 -10.25
N TYR A 122 -2.81 -11.13 -10.58
CA TYR A 122 -3.97 -10.94 -9.74
C TYR A 122 -4.78 -12.23 -9.75
N THR A 123 -5.13 -12.74 -8.58
CA THR A 123 -5.93 -13.96 -8.44
C THR A 123 -6.89 -13.82 -7.27
N MET A 124 -8.08 -14.38 -7.39
CA MET A 124 -8.98 -14.53 -6.24
C MET A 124 -8.61 -15.80 -5.47
N VAL A 125 -8.40 -15.68 -4.16
CA VAL A 125 -7.87 -16.79 -3.34
C VAL A 125 -8.60 -16.93 -2.00
N ASP A 126 -8.60 -18.14 -1.45
CA ASP A 126 -8.94 -18.38 -0.04
C ASP A 126 -7.74 -17.97 0.82
N GLU A 127 -7.93 -16.93 1.62
CA GLU A 127 -6.87 -16.34 2.46
C GLU A 127 -6.15 -17.37 3.32
N ARG A 128 -6.86 -18.38 3.82
CA ARG A 128 -6.31 -19.39 4.74
C ARG A 128 -5.40 -20.39 4.04
N LYS A 129 -5.51 -20.50 2.71
CA LYS A 129 -4.75 -21.43 1.88
C LYS A 129 -3.64 -20.71 1.11
N GLN A 130 -3.64 -19.38 1.11
CA GLN A 130 -2.69 -18.62 0.33
C GLN A 130 -1.30 -18.70 0.94
N GLN A 131 -0.36 -19.25 0.18
CA GLN A 131 1.07 -19.16 0.50
C GLN A 131 1.61 -17.81 0.03
N THR A 132 2.37 -17.15 0.89
CA THR A 132 2.99 -15.87 0.58
C THR A 132 4.44 -16.10 0.17
N TYR A 133 4.96 -15.23 -0.68
CA TYR A 133 6.36 -15.26 -1.04
C TYR A 133 7.26 -14.90 0.14
N TRP A 134 6.79 -13.96 0.98
CA TRP A 134 7.52 -13.49 2.14
C TRP A 134 7.21 -14.31 3.40
N ASN A 135 8.25 -14.66 4.14
CA ASN A 135 8.15 -15.26 5.47
C ASN A 135 8.16 -14.19 6.56
N PHE A 136 7.30 -14.35 7.57
CA PHE A 136 7.34 -13.53 8.78
C PHE A 136 8.65 -13.79 9.53
N ASN A 137 9.37 -12.73 9.90
CA ASN A 137 10.60 -12.83 10.69
C ASN A 137 10.39 -12.29 12.12
N LYS A 138 10.25 -10.96 12.28
CA LYS A 138 10.18 -10.32 13.62
C LYS A 138 9.06 -9.28 13.69
N LEU A 139 8.27 -9.32 14.76
CA LEU A 139 7.29 -8.26 15.07
C LEU A 139 8.02 -6.97 15.47
N ILE A 140 7.61 -5.83 14.90
CA ILE A 140 8.14 -4.51 15.26
C ILE A 140 7.14 -3.75 16.13
N ILE A 141 5.90 -3.66 15.66
CA ILE A 141 4.84 -2.90 16.32
C ILE A 141 3.49 -3.51 15.99
N SER A 142 2.55 -3.45 16.94
CA SER A 142 1.15 -3.79 16.74
C SER A 142 0.25 -2.75 17.37
N TRP A 143 -0.98 -2.69 16.89
CA TRP A 143 -2.04 -1.85 17.43
C TRP A 143 -3.37 -2.59 17.37
N GLU A 144 -4.22 -2.32 18.35
CA GLU A 144 -5.49 -3.03 18.51
C GLU A 144 -6.65 -2.06 18.75
N ASP A 145 -7.77 -2.32 18.07
CA ASP A 145 -9.05 -1.63 18.31
C ASP A 145 -9.00 -0.10 18.25
N ILE A 146 -8.21 0.46 17.31
CA ILE A 146 -8.23 1.90 17.03
C ILE A 146 -9.56 2.22 16.35
N ARG A 147 -10.34 3.10 16.98
CA ARG A 147 -11.67 3.47 16.49
C ARG A 147 -11.55 4.56 15.44
N ILE A 148 -12.02 4.27 14.24
CA ILE A 148 -12.13 5.24 13.14
C ILE A 148 -13.59 5.31 12.70
N ARG A 149 -14.05 6.51 12.31
CA ARG A 149 -15.45 6.68 11.91
C ARG A 149 -15.76 5.96 10.60
N THR A 150 -14.81 6.01 9.66
CA THR A 150 -14.93 5.44 8.31
C THR A 150 -13.55 5.33 7.68
N LEU A 151 -13.44 4.75 6.49
CA LEU A 151 -12.22 4.83 5.70
C LEU A 151 -12.07 6.22 5.04
N TYR A 152 -10.99 6.91 5.38
CA TYR A 152 -10.73 8.27 4.94
C TYR A 152 -10.15 8.34 3.52
N ASN A 153 -10.46 9.42 2.79
CA ASN A 153 -9.73 9.84 1.57
C ASN A 153 -8.54 10.75 1.93
N ASP A 154 -7.98 10.55 3.13
CA ASP A 154 -7.06 11.48 3.72
C ASP A 154 -6.13 10.78 4.70
N LEU A 155 -4.86 10.70 4.34
CA LEU A 155 -3.84 10.05 5.17
C LEU A 155 -3.66 10.76 6.53
N VAL A 156 -3.93 12.07 6.60
CA VAL A 156 -3.72 12.86 7.84
C VAL A 156 -4.67 12.38 8.95
N LEU A 157 -5.87 11.93 8.58
CA LEU A 157 -6.84 11.42 9.54
C LEU A 157 -6.40 10.06 10.11
N TYR A 158 -5.89 9.15 9.27
CA TYR A 158 -5.30 7.90 9.76
C TYR A 158 -4.09 8.17 10.65
N TRP A 159 -3.18 9.05 10.22
CA TRP A 159 -2.02 9.43 11.02
C TRP A 159 -2.43 9.94 12.42
N LYS A 160 -3.43 10.82 12.47
CA LYS A 160 -3.92 11.40 13.72
C LYS A 160 -4.61 10.36 14.60
N ASP A 161 -5.50 9.55 14.05
CA ASP A 161 -6.22 8.51 14.81
C ASP A 161 -5.23 7.50 15.43
N ILE A 162 -4.17 7.11 14.71
CA ILE A 162 -3.12 6.27 15.29
C ILE A 162 -2.37 6.99 16.42
N LYS A 163 -1.94 8.23 16.21
CA LYS A 163 -1.20 9.01 17.23
C LYS A 163 -2.04 9.27 18.50
N ASP A 164 -3.34 9.49 18.36
CA ASP A 164 -4.25 9.73 19.48
C ASP A 164 -4.52 8.48 20.31
N ASN A 165 -4.46 7.31 19.68
CA ASN A 165 -4.68 6.01 20.33
C ASN A 165 -3.36 5.33 20.71
N HIS A 166 -2.36 6.10 21.13
CA HIS A 166 -1.03 5.59 21.48
C HIS A 166 -1.05 4.54 22.61
N ASN A 167 -2.05 4.60 23.50
CA ASN A 167 -2.29 3.61 24.55
C ASN A 167 -2.77 2.24 24.02
N ARG A 168 -3.09 2.14 22.74
CA ARG A 168 -3.46 0.90 22.03
C ARG A 168 -2.30 0.31 21.22
N ILE A 169 -1.11 0.89 21.33
CA ILE A 169 0.05 0.52 20.54
C ILE A 169 1.03 -0.26 21.41
N TYR A 170 1.46 -1.42 20.90
CA TYR A 170 2.50 -2.24 21.52
C TYR A 170 3.75 -2.26 20.64
N ILE A 171 4.88 -1.83 21.19
CA ILE A 171 6.17 -1.84 20.52
C ILE A 171 6.92 -3.10 20.94
N ALA A 172 7.16 -4.01 19.98
CA ALA A 172 7.92 -5.23 20.21
C ALA A 172 9.43 -5.02 20.01
N ALA A 173 9.82 -4.14 19.09
CA ALA A 173 11.22 -3.81 18.83
C ALA A 173 11.39 -2.36 18.36
N LYS A 174 12.49 -1.72 18.77
CA LYS A 174 12.88 -0.36 18.37
C LYS A 174 14.16 -0.29 17.55
N ASP A 175 14.80 -1.43 17.31
CA ASP A 175 16.09 -1.48 16.62
C ASP A 175 15.93 -0.96 15.20
N ASP A 176 16.83 -0.07 14.80
CA ASP A 176 16.91 0.46 13.45
C ASP A 176 17.39 -0.66 12.52
N VAL A 177 16.46 -1.47 12.01
CA VAL A 177 16.82 -2.55 11.11
C VAL A 177 17.06 -1.97 9.72
N LYS A 178 18.31 -1.54 9.53
CA LYS A 178 18.83 -1.10 8.24
C LYS A 178 18.72 -2.27 7.26
N ASP A 179 18.29 -1.95 6.04
CA ASP A 179 18.18 -2.86 4.90
C ASP A 179 17.11 -3.95 4.95
N GLU A 180 16.28 -4.03 6.00
CA GLU A 180 15.15 -4.95 6.02
C GLU A 180 13.93 -4.46 5.24
N LYS A 181 13.22 -5.43 4.66
CA LYS A 181 11.89 -5.27 4.07
C LYS A 181 10.82 -5.50 5.15
N TYR A 182 9.74 -4.74 5.04
CA TYR A 182 8.63 -4.85 5.98
C TYR A 182 7.41 -5.51 5.37
N GLY A 183 6.65 -6.18 6.25
CA GLY A 183 5.27 -6.59 6.03
C GLY A 183 4.32 -5.77 6.90
N MET A 184 3.12 -5.50 6.39
CA MET A 184 2.02 -4.90 7.14
C MET A 184 0.79 -5.80 7.08
N GLU A 185 0.20 -6.08 8.23
CA GLU A 185 -1.12 -6.71 8.33
C GLU A 185 -2.11 -5.74 8.98
N ILE A 186 -3.27 -5.58 8.36
CA ILE A 186 -4.37 -4.75 8.84
C ILE A 186 -5.65 -5.59 8.87
N ILE A 187 -6.42 -5.43 9.95
CA ILE A 187 -7.76 -5.98 10.06
C ILE A 187 -8.71 -4.81 10.31
N LEU A 188 -9.72 -4.71 9.45
CA LEU A 188 -10.82 -3.76 9.55
C LEU A 188 -12.04 -4.53 10.05
N TYR A 189 -12.49 -4.25 11.28
CA TYR A 189 -13.78 -4.73 11.75
C TYR A 189 -14.83 -3.67 11.47
N THR A 190 -15.79 -3.96 10.60
CA THR A 190 -16.79 -2.98 10.16
C THR A 190 -18.11 -3.64 9.79
N ASN A 191 -19.19 -2.88 9.92
CA ASN A 191 -20.52 -3.24 9.42
C ASN A 191 -20.83 -2.59 8.05
N THR A 192 -19.88 -1.82 7.50
CA THR A 192 -20.07 -1.00 6.31
C THR A 192 -19.23 -1.55 5.16
N GLU A 193 -19.80 -1.62 3.96
CA GLU A 193 -19.04 -1.93 2.75
C GLU A 193 -18.21 -0.73 2.30
N TYR A 194 -16.93 -0.96 2.03
CA TYR A 194 -16.01 0.07 1.55
C TYR A 194 -15.45 -0.27 0.18
N ASN A 195 -15.26 0.76 -0.65
CA ASN A 195 -14.31 0.67 -1.76
C ASN A 195 -12.87 0.70 -1.18
N LEU A 196 -12.39 -0.44 -0.70
CA LEU A 196 -11.07 -0.57 -0.08
C LEU A 196 -9.96 -0.08 -1.02
N ALA A 197 -10.00 -0.45 -2.30
CA ALA A 197 -9.00 -0.07 -3.28
C ALA A 197 -8.86 1.45 -3.45
N GLY A 198 -9.98 2.18 -3.42
CA GLY A 198 -9.97 3.65 -3.48
C GLY A 198 -9.39 4.33 -2.24
N LYS A 199 -9.34 3.62 -1.10
CA LYS A 199 -8.89 4.12 0.21
C LYS A 199 -7.50 3.64 0.60
N LEU A 200 -7.04 2.58 -0.06
CA LEU A 200 -5.86 1.81 0.31
C LEU A 200 -4.63 2.68 0.50
N LYS A 201 -4.32 3.56 -0.47
CA LYS A 201 -3.14 4.41 -0.42
C LYS A 201 -3.15 5.35 0.78
N TYR A 202 -4.26 6.06 1.02
CA TYR A 202 -4.36 6.97 2.17
C TYR A 202 -4.18 6.25 3.50
N MET A 203 -4.71 5.03 3.61
CA MET A 203 -4.59 4.22 4.82
C MET A 203 -3.15 3.75 5.06
N ILE A 204 -2.50 3.18 4.05
CA ILE A 204 -1.11 2.70 4.16
C ILE A 204 -0.17 3.88 4.45
N ASP A 205 -0.27 4.97 3.68
CA ASP A 205 0.57 6.16 3.86
C ASP A 205 0.37 6.76 5.27
N GLY A 206 -0.87 6.85 5.73
CA GLY A 206 -1.21 7.43 7.03
C GLY A 206 -0.76 6.59 8.22
N ILE A 207 -0.96 5.26 8.16
CA ILE A 207 -0.48 4.32 9.19
C ILE A 207 1.05 4.33 9.21
N THR A 208 1.70 4.24 8.05
CA THR A 208 3.16 4.27 7.95
C THR A 208 3.71 5.59 8.49
N ALA A 209 3.08 6.72 8.17
CA ALA A 209 3.47 8.03 8.70
C ALA A 209 3.36 8.13 10.23
N ALA A 210 2.38 7.47 10.84
CA ALA A 210 2.18 7.51 12.30
C ALA A 210 3.35 6.89 13.07
N PHE A 211 4.06 5.95 12.44
CA PHE A 211 5.23 5.26 13.01
C PHE A 211 6.57 5.86 12.58
N HIS A 212 6.54 7.09 12.06
CA HIS A 212 7.70 7.94 11.88
C HIS A 212 7.69 9.14 12.85
N SER A 213 8.85 9.74 13.03
CA SER A 213 8.99 11.11 13.56
C SER A 213 9.52 12.04 12.48
N HIS A 214 9.04 13.28 12.50
CA HIS A 214 9.38 14.31 11.53
C HIS A 214 10.74 14.96 11.82
N THR A 215 11.47 15.26 10.75
CA THR A 215 12.63 16.16 10.75
C THR A 215 12.47 17.25 9.70
N GLY A 216 12.94 18.44 10.01
CA GLY A 216 12.92 19.55 9.07
C GLY A 216 13.00 20.89 9.77
N LYS A 217 13.38 21.92 9.03
CA LYS A 217 13.40 23.31 9.51
C LYS A 217 12.02 23.97 9.42
N ASP A 218 11.11 23.39 8.64
CA ASP A 218 9.82 23.98 8.28
C ASP A 218 8.68 23.55 9.24
N LEU A 219 9.02 23.03 10.42
CA LEU A 219 8.05 22.43 11.35
C LEU A 219 6.90 23.38 11.70
N SER A 220 7.19 24.66 11.93
CA SER A 220 6.16 25.66 12.28
C SER A 220 5.10 25.80 11.18
N GLU A 221 5.53 26.00 9.92
CA GLU A 221 4.59 26.17 8.81
C GLU A 221 3.84 24.87 8.46
N ILE A 222 4.54 23.73 8.48
CA ILE A 222 3.92 22.42 8.31
C ILE A 222 2.82 22.20 9.34
N SER A 223 3.14 22.48 10.61
CA SER A 223 2.20 22.27 11.71
C SER A 223 1.01 23.19 11.60
N GLN A 224 1.20 24.44 11.18
CA GLN A 224 0.10 25.38 10.90
C GLN A 224 -0.85 24.86 9.81
N ARG A 225 -0.31 24.33 8.70
CA ARG A 225 -1.13 23.82 7.59
C ARG A 225 -1.95 22.58 8.01
N ILE A 226 -1.37 21.68 8.80
CA ILE A 226 -2.07 20.51 9.33
C ILE A 226 -3.10 20.92 10.41
N ALA A 227 -2.75 21.87 11.27
CA ALA A 227 -3.63 22.41 12.31
C ALA A 227 -4.94 22.98 11.75
N VAL A 228 -4.85 23.79 10.68
CA VAL A 228 -6.04 24.31 9.99
C VAL A 228 -6.94 23.18 9.49
N LYS A 229 -6.34 22.11 8.96
CA LYS A 229 -7.07 20.97 8.41
C LYS A 229 -7.76 20.13 9.48
N LEU A 230 -7.10 19.94 10.63
CA LEU A 230 -7.60 19.13 11.73
C LEU A 230 -8.38 19.95 12.79
N SER A 231 -8.43 21.28 12.64
CA SER A 231 -9.02 22.19 13.62
C SER A 231 -8.44 22.03 15.03
N ILE A 232 -7.11 21.87 15.13
CA ILE A 232 -6.38 21.75 16.40
C ILE A 232 -5.17 22.69 16.45
N PRO A 233 -4.66 23.05 17.64
CA PRO A 233 -3.53 23.97 17.77
C PRO A 233 -2.27 23.51 17.02
N ALA A 234 -1.60 24.43 16.33
CA ALA A 234 -0.37 24.14 15.58
C ALA A 234 0.78 23.67 16.48
N ARG A 235 0.81 24.10 17.75
CA ARG A 235 1.78 23.62 18.74
C ARG A 235 1.62 22.12 18.98
N ASP A 236 0.39 21.67 19.23
CA ASP A 236 0.09 20.26 19.50
C ASP A 236 0.46 19.40 18.29
N ILE A 237 0.19 19.88 17.07
CA ILE A 237 0.65 19.21 15.85
C ILE A 237 2.18 19.10 15.79
N ALA A 238 2.89 20.18 16.11
CA ALA A 238 4.35 20.18 16.09
C ALA A 238 4.91 19.14 17.06
N ASP A 239 4.34 19.07 18.27
CA ASP A 239 4.71 18.12 19.31
C ASP A 239 4.45 16.66 18.85
N ILE A 240 3.28 16.39 18.26
CA ILE A 240 2.93 15.05 17.72
C ILE A 240 3.86 14.66 16.56
N LEU A 241 4.23 15.61 15.69
CA LEU A 241 5.08 15.35 14.52
C LEU A 241 6.49 14.95 14.93
N ILE A 242 7.08 15.62 15.93
CA ILE A 242 8.45 15.35 16.37
C ILE A 242 8.54 14.21 17.39
N ASP A 243 7.42 13.81 17.99
CA ASP A 243 7.38 12.71 18.95
C ASP A 243 7.94 11.41 18.33
N SER A 244 9.00 10.91 18.97
CA SER A 244 9.77 9.74 18.56
C SER A 244 9.45 8.50 19.39
N GLN A 245 8.57 8.59 20.40
CA GLN A 245 8.25 7.48 21.30
C GLN A 245 7.82 6.21 20.54
N TYR A 246 7.01 6.40 19.48
CA TYR A 246 6.45 5.36 18.62
C TYR A 246 7.05 5.33 17.21
N ALA A 247 8.15 6.05 16.98
CA ALA A 247 8.76 6.19 15.65
C ALA A 247 9.63 4.97 15.28
N VAL A 248 9.05 3.77 15.29
CA VAL A 248 9.75 2.50 15.02
C VAL A 248 10.25 2.37 13.58
N LEU A 249 9.70 3.13 12.64
CA LEU A 249 10.21 3.21 11.27
C LEU A 249 11.29 4.31 11.11
N GLY A 250 11.68 4.92 12.23
CA GLY A 250 12.75 5.89 12.29
C GLY A 250 12.30 7.33 11.98
N LYS A 251 13.30 8.20 12.04
CA LYS A 251 13.16 9.65 11.91
C LYS A 251 13.46 10.08 10.47
N ARG A 252 12.59 10.88 9.85
CA ARG A 252 12.79 11.36 8.47
C ARG A 252 12.10 12.70 8.22
N ARG A 253 12.40 13.34 7.09
CA ARG A 253 11.58 14.46 6.59
C ARG A 253 10.25 13.91 6.09
N LEU A 254 9.36 13.71 7.05
CA LEU A 254 8.06 13.05 6.88
C LEU A 254 7.07 13.90 6.10
N VAL A 255 7.19 15.23 6.20
CA VAL A 255 6.27 16.17 5.57
C VAL A 255 7.08 17.26 4.87
N TRP A 256 6.68 17.60 3.66
CA TRP A 256 7.27 18.66 2.85
C TRP A 256 6.24 19.74 2.61
N LEU A 257 6.66 20.99 2.60
CA LEU A 257 5.87 22.07 2.03
C LEU A 257 5.76 21.84 0.52
N PHE A 258 4.54 21.81 -0.01
CA PHE A 258 4.31 21.57 -1.43
C PHE A 258 3.25 22.53 -1.97
N ARG A 259 3.69 23.52 -2.75
CA ARG A 259 2.83 24.62 -3.21
C ARG A 259 2.07 25.25 -2.02
N LYS A 260 0.74 25.35 -2.11
CA LYS A 260 -0.14 25.81 -1.03
C LYS A 260 -0.51 24.74 0.00
N GLY A 261 -0.09 23.49 -0.22
CA GLY A 261 -0.40 22.34 0.65
C GLY A 261 0.84 21.70 1.26
N ILE A 262 0.70 20.45 1.66
CA ILE A 262 1.80 19.63 2.17
C ILE A 262 1.85 18.32 1.40
N GLN A 263 3.02 17.70 1.37
CA GLN A 263 3.22 16.38 0.82
C GLN A 263 3.81 15.48 1.90
N TRP A 264 3.17 14.35 2.15
CA TRP A 264 3.67 13.32 3.06
C TRP A 264 4.65 12.41 2.34
N ASN A 265 5.65 11.96 3.07
CA ASN A 265 6.75 11.14 2.59
C ASN A 265 7.07 10.03 3.62
N PRO A 266 6.12 9.13 3.92
CA PRO A 266 6.39 7.92 4.70
C PRO A 266 7.41 7.01 3.98
N ALA A 267 7.91 5.99 4.68
CA ALA A 267 8.79 4.97 4.10
C ALA A 267 7.99 3.76 3.56
N ASP A 268 6.84 4.00 2.93
CA ASP A 268 5.96 2.95 2.40
C ASP A 268 6.64 2.11 1.29
N ASP A 269 7.65 2.68 0.64
CA ASP A 269 8.55 2.02 -0.32
C ASP A 269 9.30 0.81 0.27
N ARG A 270 9.48 0.77 1.60
CA ARG A 270 10.13 -0.35 2.31
C ARG A 270 9.22 -1.57 2.50
N PHE A 271 7.91 -1.43 2.31
CA PHE A 271 6.98 -2.55 2.44
C PHE A 271 7.01 -3.42 1.20
N ALA A 272 7.31 -4.70 1.40
CA ALA A 272 7.29 -5.73 0.37
C ALA A 272 6.04 -6.60 0.41
N PHE A 273 5.35 -6.59 1.56
CA PHE A 273 4.15 -7.37 1.83
C PHE A 273 3.10 -6.48 2.51
N ILE A 274 1.86 -6.50 2.01
CA ILE A 274 0.72 -5.85 2.65
C ILE A 274 -0.47 -6.78 2.60
N LYS A 275 -1.11 -7.01 3.74
CA LYS A 275 -2.35 -7.78 3.84
C LYS A 275 -3.38 -7.00 4.61
N ILE A 276 -4.57 -6.90 4.05
CA ILE A 276 -5.70 -6.20 4.65
C ILE A 276 -6.91 -7.11 4.59
N LEU A 277 -7.53 -7.36 5.74
CA LEU A 277 -8.74 -8.17 5.83
C LEU A 277 -9.90 -7.32 6.34
N ILE A 278 -11.06 -7.52 5.74
CA ILE A 278 -12.32 -6.93 6.21
C ILE A 278 -13.07 -8.03 6.95
N LYS A 279 -13.43 -7.77 8.20
CA LYS A 279 -14.22 -8.65 9.05
C LYS A 279 -15.52 -7.95 9.45
N PRO A 280 -16.64 -8.68 9.49
CA PRO A 280 -17.90 -8.10 9.96
C PRO A 280 -17.78 -7.67 11.43
N SER A 281 -18.43 -6.57 11.75
CA SER A 281 -18.62 -6.09 13.13
C SER A 281 -20.08 -5.70 13.33
N ALA A 282 -20.56 -5.73 14.58
CA ALA A 282 -21.84 -5.15 14.97
C ALA A 282 -21.72 -3.66 15.38
N ASP A 283 -20.49 -3.15 15.50
CA ASP A 283 -20.22 -1.78 15.91
C ASP A 283 -20.70 -0.75 14.87
N SER A 284 -21.10 0.45 15.34
CA SER A 284 -21.44 1.59 14.48
C SER A 284 -20.22 2.36 13.93
N TYR A 285 -19.02 1.89 14.26
CA TYR A 285 -17.73 2.45 13.87
C TYR A 285 -16.84 1.34 13.33
N THR A 286 -15.79 1.71 12.60
CA THR A 286 -14.78 0.76 12.15
C THR A 286 -13.68 0.64 13.19
N ARG A 287 -13.28 -0.58 13.52
CA ARG A 287 -12.07 -0.84 14.31
C ARG A 287 -10.93 -1.22 13.41
N LEU A 288 -9.81 -0.53 13.58
CA LEU A 288 -8.56 -0.72 12.88
C LEU A 288 -7.57 -1.39 13.83
N SER A 289 -7.19 -2.63 13.51
CA SER A 289 -6.10 -3.35 14.19
C SER A 289 -5.04 -3.73 13.17
N GLY A 290 -3.82 -3.96 13.62
CA GLY A 290 -2.77 -4.37 12.71
C GLY A 290 -1.40 -4.48 13.34
N LYS A 291 -0.43 -4.78 12.49
CA LYS A 291 0.97 -4.94 12.87
C LYS A 291 1.90 -4.65 11.71
N ILE A 292 3.11 -4.22 12.06
CA ILE A 292 4.25 -4.14 11.16
C ILE A 292 5.32 -5.10 11.67
N PHE A 293 5.92 -5.82 10.73
CA PHE A 293 6.91 -6.85 10.99
C PHE A 293 7.95 -6.85 9.88
N THR A 294 9.06 -7.52 10.13
CA THR A 294 10.12 -7.70 9.14
C THR A 294 9.89 -9.00 8.39
N VAL A 295 10.32 -9.05 7.13
CA VAL A 295 10.13 -10.21 6.26
C VAL A 295 11.43 -10.68 5.64
N SER A 296 11.52 -11.99 5.41
CA SER A 296 12.61 -12.64 4.67
C SER A 296 12.07 -13.48 3.52
N GLN A 297 12.91 -13.72 2.52
CA GLN A 297 12.61 -14.70 1.47
C GLN A 297 12.82 -16.12 2.02
#